data_AF-A0A5N7AVQ2-F1
#
_entry.id   AF-A0A5N7AVQ2-F1
#
_cell.length_a   1.000
_cell.length_b   1.000
_cell.length_c   1.000
_cell.angle_alpha   90.00
_cell.angle_beta   90.00
_cell.angle_gamma   90.00
#
_symmetry.space_group_name_H-M   'P 1'
#
loop_
_entity.id
_entity.type
_entity.pdbx_description
1 polymer ?
#
loop_
_entity_poly.entity_id
_entity_poly.type
_entity_poly.pdbx_seq_one_letter_code
_entity_poly.pdbx_strand_id
1 'polypeptide(L)'
;MASLALVQSIALITLTLPAPSYLTGFTTDFPSARSHIALTQKRFTSPIRATLNGSLYRVDDPTEPTYTGDHPTEQLDAAWEVLIGDRYFPLTDQEISQLNADADLPTLEPVTLKNGTDRFLGGVDALHSLHCLDALRRHVHGQGDHIGSLLGNEVMMMHIDHCIDQLRQTIMCSADLTPVTLRPIRTRDSEGKSILLLLGETERMHTCRDFGRVKDWLHGRL
;
A
#
# COMPACT_ATOMS: atom_id res chain seq x y z
N MET A 1 -68.42 22.17 -24.69
CA MET A 1 -66.97 22.47 -24.77
C MET A 1 -66.36 22.08 -23.43
N ALA A 2 -65.62 20.98 -23.37
CA ALA A 2 -64.81 20.62 -22.21
C ALA A 2 -63.49 20.04 -22.73
N SER A 3 -62.42 20.82 -22.59
CA SER A 3 -61.08 20.46 -23.04
C SER A 3 -60.37 19.77 -21.88
N LEU A 4 -60.05 18.48 -22.02
CA LEU A 4 -59.15 17.79 -21.08
C LEU A 4 -57.72 18.21 -21.40
N ALA A 5 -57.07 18.90 -20.46
CA ALA A 5 -55.63 19.13 -20.50
C ALA A 5 -54.93 17.92 -19.85
N LEU A 6 -54.16 17.18 -20.64
CA LEU A 6 -53.31 16.10 -20.15
C LEU A 6 -52.01 16.71 -19.61
N VAL A 7 -51.84 16.74 -18.29
CA VAL A 7 -50.57 17.16 -17.67
C VAL A 7 -49.63 15.96 -17.67
N GLN A 8 -48.64 15.95 -18.56
CA GLN A 8 -47.52 14.99 -18.49
C GLN A 8 -46.52 15.47 -17.44
N SER A 9 -46.44 14.74 -16.33
CA SER A 9 -45.40 14.94 -15.32
C SER A 9 -44.09 14.31 -15.80
N ILE A 10 -43.11 15.13 -16.18
CA ILE A 10 -41.74 14.68 -16.42
C ILE A 10 -41.07 14.52 -15.05
N ALA A 11 -40.87 13.28 -14.60
CA ALA A 11 -40.06 13.01 -13.42
C ALA A 11 -38.58 13.21 -13.79
N LEU A 12 -37.94 14.26 -13.25
CA LEU A 12 -36.48 14.37 -13.28
C LEU A 12 -35.90 13.26 -12.38
N ILE A 13 -35.38 12.21 -13.00
CA ILE A 13 -34.54 11.24 -12.30
C ILE A 13 -33.16 11.91 -12.13
N THR A 14 -32.94 12.53 -10.97
CA THR A 14 -31.59 12.94 -10.57
C THR A 14 -30.78 11.68 -10.26
N LEU A 15 -29.95 11.24 -11.20
CA LEU A 15 -28.92 10.23 -10.94
C LEU A 15 -27.89 10.84 -9.98
N THR A 16 -28.04 10.55 -8.69
CA THR A 16 -27.00 10.82 -7.70
C THR A 16 -25.88 9.81 -7.92
N LEU A 17 -24.69 10.28 -8.31
CA LEU A 17 -23.50 9.43 -8.32
C LEU A 17 -23.24 8.95 -6.88
N PRO A 18 -22.91 7.65 -6.69
CA PRO A 18 -22.57 7.15 -5.37
C PRO A 18 -21.34 7.90 -4.83
N ALA A 19 -21.38 8.22 -3.54
CA ALA A 19 -20.27 8.90 -2.87
C ALA A 19 -19.00 8.04 -2.90
N PRO A 20 -17.80 8.64 -2.95
CA PRO A 20 -16.54 7.93 -2.85
C PRO A 20 -16.51 7.03 -1.61
N SER A 21 -16.01 5.81 -1.76
CA SER A 21 -16.07 4.77 -0.73
C SER A 21 -15.02 3.72 -0.98
N TYR A 22 -14.86 2.81 -0.03
CA TYR A 22 -13.95 1.68 -0.18
C TYR A 22 -14.26 0.78 -1.39
N LEU A 23 -15.54 0.71 -1.81
CA LEU A 23 -15.97 -0.07 -2.97
C LEU A 23 -15.86 0.69 -4.29
N THR A 24 -16.02 2.01 -4.26
CA THR A 24 -16.13 2.86 -5.47
C THR A 24 -14.87 3.68 -5.73
N GLY A 25 -13.88 3.60 -4.85
CA GLY A 25 -12.67 4.41 -4.85
C GLY A 25 -12.86 5.78 -4.20
N PHE A 26 -11.73 6.37 -3.83
CA PHE A 26 -11.60 7.70 -3.26
C PHE A 26 -11.08 8.71 -4.29
N THR A 27 -11.25 9.99 -4.01
CA THR A 27 -10.78 11.07 -4.89
C THR A 27 -9.25 11.14 -4.98
N THR A 28 -8.55 10.61 -3.97
CA THR A 28 -7.09 10.54 -3.90
C THR A 28 -6.49 9.39 -4.71
N ASP A 29 -7.29 8.37 -5.03
CA ASP A 29 -6.84 7.23 -5.84
C ASP A 29 -6.51 7.65 -7.27
N PHE A 30 -5.59 6.94 -7.92
CA PHE A 30 -5.43 7.01 -9.38
C PHE A 30 -6.79 6.84 -10.08
N PRO A 31 -7.21 7.78 -10.94
CA PRO A 31 -8.50 7.69 -11.61
C PRO A 31 -8.65 6.40 -12.45
N SER A 32 -7.58 5.98 -13.11
CA SER A 32 -7.49 4.77 -13.93
C SER A 32 -7.60 3.47 -13.10
N ALA A 33 -7.23 3.51 -11.82
CA ALA A 33 -7.30 2.34 -10.94
C ALA A 33 -8.71 2.08 -10.39
N ARG A 34 -9.57 3.11 -10.30
CA ARG A 34 -10.91 3.00 -9.66
C ARG A 34 -11.83 1.96 -10.31
N SER A 35 -11.74 1.78 -11.64
CA SER A 35 -12.52 0.77 -12.36
C SER A 35 -12.11 -0.68 -12.05
N HIS A 36 -10.99 -0.88 -11.35
CA HIS A 36 -10.46 -2.20 -10.98
C HIS A 36 -10.73 -2.54 -9.51
N ILE A 37 -11.37 -1.65 -8.75
CA ILE A 37 -11.67 -1.88 -7.34
C ILE A 37 -12.78 -2.93 -7.23
N ALA A 38 -12.49 -3.97 -6.45
CA ALA A 38 -13.44 -4.99 -6.05
C ALA A 38 -13.17 -5.41 -4.62
N LEU A 39 -14.22 -5.75 -3.87
CA LEU A 39 -14.08 -6.16 -2.48
C LEU A 39 -14.14 -7.68 -2.35
N THR A 40 -13.21 -8.22 -1.59
CA THR A 40 -13.21 -9.62 -1.17
C THR A 40 -13.11 -9.69 0.35
N GLN A 41 -13.70 -10.73 0.93
CA GLN A 41 -13.51 -11.03 2.35
C GLN A 41 -12.49 -12.16 2.45
N LYS A 42 -11.38 -11.88 3.14
CA LYS A 42 -10.32 -12.87 3.37
C LYS A 42 -10.01 -12.94 4.86
N ARG A 43 -9.71 -14.15 5.33
CA ARG A 43 -9.19 -14.37 6.69
C ARG A 43 -7.68 -14.20 6.65
N PHE A 44 -7.12 -13.46 7.61
CA PHE A 44 -5.67 -13.31 7.68
C PHE A 44 -5.01 -14.62 8.14
N THR A 45 -3.85 -14.91 7.55
CA THR A 45 -3.00 -16.09 7.81
C THR A 45 -1.88 -15.75 8.79
N SER A 46 -0.99 -16.71 9.05
CA SER A 46 0.17 -16.58 9.94
C SER A 46 -0.14 -16.29 11.44
N PRO A 47 -1.24 -16.76 12.07
CA PRO A 47 -1.45 -16.49 13.50
C PRO A 47 -0.44 -17.27 14.38
N ILE A 48 -0.09 -16.69 15.53
CA ILE A 48 0.64 -17.41 16.60
C ILE A 48 -0.38 -18.10 17.51
N ARG A 49 -0.15 -19.38 17.80
CA ARG A 49 -0.96 -20.20 18.71
C ARG A 49 -0.10 -20.81 19.80
N ALA A 50 -0.76 -21.30 20.84
CA ALA A 50 -0.12 -22.03 21.93
C ALA A 50 -0.63 -23.48 21.96
N THR A 51 0.26 -24.41 22.27
CA THR A 51 -0.08 -25.79 22.65
C THR A 51 -0.64 -25.82 24.08
N LEU A 52 -1.18 -26.97 24.51
CA LEU A 52 -1.70 -27.14 25.86
C LEU A 52 -0.64 -26.96 26.97
N ASN A 53 0.63 -27.21 26.67
CA ASN A 53 1.76 -26.99 27.58
C ASN A 53 2.37 -25.57 27.46
N GLY A 54 1.78 -24.67 26.66
CA GLY A 54 2.20 -23.27 26.58
C GLY A 54 3.32 -22.97 25.57
N SER A 55 3.75 -23.94 24.76
CA SER A 55 4.70 -23.70 23.68
C SER A 55 4.02 -22.95 22.53
N LEU A 56 4.67 -21.88 22.05
CA LEU A 56 4.16 -21.06 20.96
C LEU A 56 4.59 -21.63 19.60
N TYR A 57 3.71 -21.53 18.61
CA TYR A 57 3.99 -21.91 17.23
C TYR A 57 3.18 -21.04 16.25
N ARG A 58 3.75 -20.80 15.06
CA ARG A 58 3.09 -20.11 13.96
C ARG A 58 2.27 -21.10 13.12
N VAL A 59 1.14 -20.65 12.60
CA VAL A 59 0.31 -21.44 11.67
C VAL A 59 0.41 -20.85 10.27
N ASP A 60 1.09 -21.57 9.40
CA ASP A 60 1.26 -21.19 7.99
C ASP A 60 0.14 -21.81 7.13
N ASP A 61 -0.30 -21.09 6.10
CA ASP A 61 -1.24 -21.60 5.10
C ASP A 61 -0.44 -22.20 3.93
N PRO A 62 -0.48 -23.53 3.72
CA PRO A 62 0.32 -24.18 2.68
C PRO A 62 -0.17 -23.87 1.25
N THR A 63 -1.31 -23.19 1.09
CA THR A 63 -1.86 -22.83 -0.21
C THR A 63 -1.40 -21.45 -0.70
N GLU A 64 -0.73 -20.68 0.15
CA GLU A 64 -0.23 -19.34 -0.19
C GLU A 64 1.31 -19.29 -0.19
N PRO A 65 1.93 -18.38 -0.96
CA PRO A 65 3.35 -18.13 -0.85
C PRO A 65 3.73 -17.69 0.57
N THR A 66 4.86 -18.19 1.05
CA THR A 66 5.43 -17.76 2.33
C THR A 66 6.14 -16.41 2.17
N TYR A 67 5.85 -15.45 3.04
CA TYR A 67 6.45 -14.11 3.03
C TYR A 67 7.35 -13.83 4.25
N THR A 68 7.31 -14.67 5.28
CA THR A 68 8.12 -14.53 6.50
C THR A 68 8.66 -15.88 6.95
N GLY A 69 9.70 -15.89 7.77
CA GLY A 69 10.35 -17.13 8.21
C GLY A 69 11.56 -16.85 9.09
N ASP A 70 11.92 -17.84 9.90
CA ASP A 70 12.93 -17.69 10.97
C ASP A 70 14.28 -17.15 10.44
N HIS A 71 14.59 -17.42 9.16
CA HIS A 71 15.76 -16.92 8.47
C HIS A 71 15.45 -16.44 7.04
N PRO A 72 16.24 -15.49 6.50
CA PRO A 72 16.17 -15.13 5.08
C PRO A 72 16.41 -16.35 4.19
N THR A 73 15.59 -16.52 3.17
CA THR A 73 15.80 -17.54 2.12
C THR A 73 15.56 -16.91 0.75
N GLU A 74 16.17 -17.50 -0.28
CA GLU A 74 15.93 -17.08 -1.67
C GLU A 74 14.44 -17.18 -2.05
N GLN A 75 13.71 -18.13 -1.48
CA GLN A 75 12.28 -18.29 -1.71
C GLN A 75 11.47 -17.12 -1.14
N LEU A 76 11.81 -16.65 0.07
CA LEU A 76 11.16 -15.48 0.68
C LEU A 76 11.44 -14.23 -0.16
N ASP A 77 12.70 -14.00 -0.51
CA ASP A 77 13.08 -12.84 -1.32
C ASP A 77 12.39 -12.87 -2.69
N ALA A 78 12.31 -14.03 -3.34
CA ALA A 78 11.58 -14.19 -4.60
C ALA A 78 10.07 -13.92 -4.45
N ALA A 79 9.45 -14.34 -3.35
CA ALA A 79 8.02 -14.07 -3.10
C ALA A 79 7.74 -12.56 -2.96
N TRP A 80 8.62 -11.84 -2.27
CA TRP A 80 8.54 -10.38 -2.13
C TRP A 80 8.81 -9.65 -3.45
N GLU A 81 9.79 -10.09 -4.23
CA GLU A 81 10.07 -9.54 -5.56
C GLU A 81 8.88 -9.71 -6.51
N VAL A 82 8.18 -10.84 -6.46
CA VAL A 82 6.94 -11.04 -7.23
C VAL A 82 5.81 -10.14 -6.72
N LEU A 83 5.67 -9.98 -5.41
CA LEU A 83 4.61 -9.17 -4.81
C LEU A 83 4.77 -7.66 -5.06
N ILE A 84 6.01 -7.17 -5.04
CA ILE A 84 6.36 -5.74 -5.18
C ILE A 84 6.82 -5.40 -6.61
N GLY A 85 7.08 -6.41 -7.43
CA GLY A 85 7.42 -6.27 -8.83
C GLY A 85 6.43 -5.37 -9.56
N ASP A 86 6.92 -4.60 -10.52
CA ASP A 86 6.11 -3.66 -11.33
C ASP A 86 5.43 -2.52 -10.56
N ARG A 87 5.88 -2.23 -9.33
CA ARG A 87 5.35 -1.10 -8.53
C ARG A 87 5.44 0.27 -9.18
N TYR A 88 6.29 0.44 -10.18
CA TYR A 88 6.47 1.71 -10.87
C TYR A 88 6.13 1.59 -12.34
N PHE A 89 5.29 2.51 -12.81
CA PHE A 89 4.85 2.59 -14.19
C PHE A 89 4.90 4.04 -14.70
N PRO A 90 4.95 4.24 -16.02
CA PRO A 90 4.87 5.56 -16.60
C PRO A 90 3.48 6.18 -16.43
N LEU A 91 3.45 7.43 -15.98
CA LEU A 91 2.23 8.21 -15.86
C LEU A 91 1.74 8.72 -17.22
N THR A 92 0.43 8.84 -17.35
CA THR A 92 -0.23 9.49 -18.49
C THR A 92 -0.18 11.02 -18.36
N ASP A 93 -0.33 11.74 -19.48
CA ASP A 93 -0.38 13.21 -19.48
C ASP A 93 -1.50 13.76 -18.58
N GLN A 94 -2.63 13.05 -18.52
CA GLN A 94 -3.74 13.41 -17.65
C GLN A 94 -3.38 13.26 -16.16
N GLU A 95 -2.75 12.14 -15.77
CA GLU A 95 -2.30 11.92 -14.39
C GLU A 95 -1.23 12.94 -14.00
N ILE A 96 -0.28 13.25 -14.89
CA ILE A 96 0.75 14.28 -14.67
C ILE A 96 0.08 15.65 -14.45
N SER A 97 -0.87 16.03 -15.31
CA SER A 97 -1.58 17.31 -15.18
C SER A 97 -2.36 17.42 -13.87
N GLN A 98 -2.94 16.32 -13.39
CA GLN A 98 -3.67 16.30 -12.13
C GLN A 98 -2.73 16.40 -10.92
N LEU A 99 -1.62 15.65 -10.95
CA LEU A 99 -0.62 15.67 -9.89
C LEU A 99 0.07 17.04 -9.78
N ASN A 100 0.36 17.68 -10.91
CA ASN A 100 0.93 19.04 -10.95
C ASN A 100 -0.07 20.15 -10.60
N ALA A 101 -1.35 19.84 -10.41
CA ALA A 101 -2.34 20.82 -9.97
C ALA A 101 -2.32 21.06 -8.44
N ASP A 102 -1.61 20.20 -7.69
CA ASP A 102 -1.38 20.40 -6.27
C ASP A 102 -0.34 21.51 -6.04
N ALA A 103 -0.81 22.66 -5.54
CA ALA A 103 0.03 23.84 -5.35
C ALA A 103 0.97 23.74 -4.14
N ASP A 104 0.74 22.78 -3.24
CA ASP A 104 1.58 22.57 -2.06
C ASP A 104 2.83 21.75 -2.38
N LEU A 105 2.89 21.14 -3.57
CA LEU A 105 3.97 20.26 -3.99
C LEU A 105 4.75 20.78 -5.22
N PRO A 106 6.03 20.43 -5.36
CA PRO A 106 6.80 20.76 -6.55
C PRO A 106 6.23 20.10 -7.80
N THR A 107 6.38 20.76 -8.95
CA THR A 107 6.10 20.16 -10.25
C THR A 107 6.95 18.90 -10.45
N LEU A 108 6.34 17.85 -10.99
CA LEU A 108 7.02 16.60 -11.29
C LEU A 108 8.19 16.82 -12.26
N GLU A 109 9.23 16.00 -12.10
CA GLU A 109 10.40 15.98 -12.97
C GLU A 109 10.48 14.63 -13.70
N PRO A 110 10.82 14.62 -15.01
CA PRO A 110 10.91 13.38 -15.76
C PRO A 110 12.19 12.61 -15.44
N VAL A 111 12.09 11.29 -15.47
CA VAL A 111 13.22 10.36 -15.40
C VAL A 111 13.65 10.00 -16.82
N THR A 112 14.92 10.25 -17.15
CA THR A 112 15.52 9.77 -18.40
C THR A 112 15.81 8.28 -18.30
N LEU A 113 15.10 7.47 -19.08
CA LEU A 113 15.30 6.02 -19.14
C LEU A 113 16.58 5.65 -19.90
N LYS A 114 17.03 4.39 -19.78
CA LYS A 114 18.25 3.89 -20.44
C LYS A 114 18.24 4.03 -21.97
N ASN A 115 17.06 4.02 -22.59
CA ASN A 115 16.86 4.22 -24.02
C ASN A 115 16.84 5.71 -24.44
N GLY A 116 17.08 6.64 -23.50
CA GLY A 116 17.09 8.08 -23.74
C GLY A 116 15.72 8.76 -23.72
N THR A 117 14.62 8.03 -23.47
CA THR A 117 13.29 8.63 -23.38
C THR A 117 13.01 9.15 -21.98
N ASP A 118 12.51 10.37 -21.89
CA ASP A 118 12.04 10.98 -20.64
C ASP A 118 10.63 10.49 -20.31
N ARG A 119 10.42 10.03 -19.07
CA ARG A 119 9.13 9.56 -18.57
C ARG A 119 8.91 10.02 -17.14
N PHE A 120 7.69 10.43 -16.83
CA PHE A 120 7.25 10.60 -15.45
C PHE A 120 6.85 9.24 -14.91
N LEU A 121 7.40 8.84 -13.77
CA LEU A 121 7.15 7.53 -13.18
C LEU A 121 6.43 7.69 -11.85
N GLY A 122 5.52 6.77 -11.58
CA GLY A 122 4.86 6.67 -10.28
C GLY A 122 4.39 5.25 -10.00
N GLY A 123 3.81 5.06 -8.83
CA GLY A 123 3.27 3.81 -8.33
C GLY A 123 2.13 4.07 -7.37
N VAL A 124 1.47 3.01 -6.90
CA VAL A 124 0.46 3.12 -5.83
C VAL A 124 1.11 3.01 -4.45
N ASP A 125 0.58 3.75 -3.47
CA ASP A 125 1.11 3.74 -2.11
C ASP A 125 1.14 2.33 -1.49
N ALA A 126 0.13 1.50 -1.75
CA ALA A 126 0.12 0.11 -1.25
C ALA A 126 1.40 -0.66 -1.60
N LEU A 127 1.95 -0.49 -2.81
CA LEU A 127 3.19 -1.15 -3.23
C LEU A 127 4.44 -0.45 -2.67
N HIS A 128 4.39 0.86 -2.43
CA HIS A 128 5.46 1.57 -1.71
C HIS A 128 5.52 1.11 -0.24
N SER A 129 4.38 1.02 0.43
CA SER A 129 4.23 0.50 1.79
C SER A 129 4.75 -0.94 1.90
N LEU A 130 4.44 -1.81 0.93
CA LEU A 130 5.00 -3.18 0.88
C LEU A 130 6.52 -3.17 0.65
N HIS A 131 7.04 -2.30 -0.22
CA HIS A 131 8.48 -2.13 -0.42
C HIS A 131 9.21 -1.71 0.87
N CYS A 132 8.64 -0.75 1.62
CA CYS A 132 9.18 -0.34 2.91
C CYS A 132 9.14 -1.47 3.94
N LEU A 133 8.05 -2.24 3.97
CA LEU A 133 7.93 -3.38 4.88
C LEU A 133 8.95 -4.48 4.56
N ASP A 134 9.23 -4.77 3.29
CA ASP A 134 10.29 -5.69 2.90
C ASP A 134 11.68 -5.19 3.30
N ALA A 135 11.96 -3.89 3.13
CA ALA A 135 13.21 -3.30 3.58
C ALA A 135 13.41 -3.46 5.10
N LEU A 136 12.35 -3.25 5.89
CA LEU A 136 12.36 -3.49 7.33
C LEU A 136 12.56 -4.97 7.67
N ARG A 137 11.86 -5.88 6.99
CA ARG A 137 12.04 -7.34 7.14
C ARG A 137 13.51 -7.71 6.94
N ARG A 138 14.10 -7.30 5.82
CA ARG A 138 15.52 -7.59 5.49
C ARG A 138 16.47 -6.99 6.51
N HIS A 139 16.20 -5.78 7.00
CA HIS A 139 17.01 -5.15 8.05
C HIS A 139 16.95 -5.97 9.34
N VAL A 140 15.76 -6.33 9.81
CA VAL A 140 15.58 -7.08 11.06
C VAL A 140 16.25 -8.45 10.99
N HIS A 141 16.05 -9.23 9.93
CA HIS A 141 16.74 -10.51 9.80
C HIS A 141 18.25 -10.39 9.60
N GLY A 142 18.73 -9.24 9.09
CA GLY A 142 20.16 -8.95 8.98
C GLY A 142 20.85 -8.67 10.32
N GLN A 143 20.11 -8.34 11.38
CA GLN A 143 20.66 -8.10 12.73
C GLN A 143 21.00 -9.38 13.51
N GLY A 144 20.61 -10.56 13.00
CA GLY A 144 20.84 -11.84 13.67
C GLY A 144 20.16 -11.95 15.05
N ASP A 145 20.71 -12.81 15.92
CA ASP A 145 20.19 -13.17 17.25
C ASP A 145 20.28 -12.07 18.32
N HIS A 146 20.40 -10.80 17.93
CA HIS A 146 20.67 -9.70 18.86
C HIS A 146 19.40 -9.01 19.40
N ILE A 147 18.22 -9.53 19.07
CA ILE A 147 16.94 -9.02 19.56
C ILE A 147 16.63 -9.67 20.91
N GLY A 148 17.09 -9.03 21.98
CA GLY A 148 16.84 -9.50 23.35
C GLY A 148 15.35 -9.73 23.63
N SER A 149 15.03 -10.90 24.20
CA SER A 149 13.66 -11.34 24.47
C SER A 149 13.57 -12.13 25.77
N LEU A 150 12.52 -11.87 26.57
CA LEU A 150 12.21 -12.63 27.78
C LEU A 150 11.85 -14.09 27.51
N LEU A 151 11.36 -14.39 26.30
CA LEU A 151 10.91 -15.73 25.88
C LEU A 151 11.92 -16.45 24.98
N GLY A 152 13.12 -15.89 24.83
CA GLY A 152 14.14 -16.37 23.90
C GLY A 152 14.00 -15.79 22.49
N ASN A 153 15.08 -15.91 21.72
CA ASN A 153 15.20 -15.30 20.39
C ASN A 153 14.25 -15.94 19.36
N GLU A 154 14.06 -17.25 19.40
CA GLU A 154 13.18 -17.97 18.47
C GLU A 154 11.72 -17.47 18.56
N VAL A 155 11.19 -17.35 19.77
CA VAL A 155 9.83 -16.83 19.99
C VAL A 155 9.70 -15.38 19.55
N MET A 156 10.75 -14.57 19.75
CA MET A 156 10.76 -13.18 19.31
C MET A 156 10.77 -13.07 17.79
N MET A 157 11.60 -13.86 17.10
CA MET A 157 11.65 -13.89 15.64
C MET A 157 10.33 -14.37 15.05
N MET A 158 9.71 -15.41 15.63
CA MET A 158 8.35 -15.84 15.26
C MET A 158 7.33 -14.71 15.42
N HIS A 159 7.42 -13.93 16.49
CA HIS A 159 6.53 -12.79 16.73
C HIS A 159 6.74 -11.67 15.72
N ILE A 160 8.00 -11.36 15.39
CA ILE A 160 8.32 -10.36 14.37
C ILE A 160 7.82 -10.81 13.00
N ASP A 161 8.02 -12.07 12.63
CA ASP A 161 7.50 -12.64 11.38
C ASP A 161 5.98 -12.56 11.30
N HIS A 162 5.28 -12.90 12.39
CA HIS A 162 3.84 -12.73 12.46
C HIS A 162 3.42 -11.27 12.26
N CYS A 163 4.11 -10.32 12.89
CA CYS A 163 3.83 -8.90 12.75
C CYS A 163 4.07 -8.40 11.32
N ILE A 164 5.18 -8.81 10.69
CA ILE A 164 5.48 -8.46 9.30
C ILE A 164 4.38 -8.99 8.38
N ASP A 165 3.97 -10.25 8.54
CA ASP A 165 2.92 -10.82 7.68
C ASP A 165 1.54 -10.19 7.96
N GLN A 166 1.23 -9.86 9.21
CA GLN A 166 0.01 -9.14 9.59
C GLN A 166 -0.05 -7.74 8.95
N LEU A 167 1.06 -7.02 8.94
CA LEU A 167 1.17 -5.71 8.29
C LEU A 167 1.06 -5.84 6.77
N ARG A 168 1.75 -6.80 6.15
CA ARG A 168 1.65 -7.09 4.71
C ARG A 168 0.21 -7.33 4.30
N GLN A 169 -0.50 -8.20 5.03
CA GLN A 169 -1.90 -8.49 4.79
C GLN A 169 -2.81 -7.27 5.01
N THR A 170 -2.51 -6.43 6.00
CA THR A 170 -3.25 -5.18 6.23
C THR A 170 -3.08 -4.20 5.07
N ILE A 171 -1.85 -3.99 4.60
CA ILE A 171 -1.54 -3.12 3.46
C ILE A 171 -2.25 -3.60 2.20
N MET A 172 -2.20 -4.90 1.91
CA MET A 172 -2.92 -5.49 0.77
C MET A 172 -4.43 -5.42 0.92
N CYS A 173 -4.94 -5.59 2.16
CA CYS A 173 -6.36 -5.55 2.43
C CYS A 173 -6.94 -4.15 2.33
N SER A 174 -6.17 -3.10 2.68
CA SER A 174 -6.57 -1.69 2.58
C SER A 174 -6.24 -1.03 1.24
N ALA A 175 -5.20 -1.53 0.56
CA ALA A 175 -4.73 -1.17 -0.78
C ALA A 175 -4.90 0.33 -1.11
N ASP A 176 -4.13 1.21 -0.45
CA ASP A 176 -4.14 2.63 -0.79
C ASP A 176 -3.64 2.85 -2.23
N LEU A 177 -4.51 3.38 -3.09
CA LEU A 177 -4.26 3.63 -4.50
C LEU A 177 -3.80 5.07 -4.77
N THR A 178 -3.47 5.82 -3.72
CA THR A 178 -2.91 7.17 -3.84
C THR A 178 -1.57 7.12 -4.59
N PRO A 179 -1.32 8.04 -5.54
CA PRO A 179 -0.06 8.09 -6.27
C PRO A 179 1.17 8.35 -5.40
N VAL A 180 2.23 7.59 -5.64
CA VAL A 180 3.60 7.87 -5.19
C VAL A 180 4.44 8.15 -6.44
N THR A 181 5.00 9.36 -6.57
CA THR A 181 5.80 9.71 -7.76
C THR A 181 7.29 9.51 -7.51
N LEU A 182 8.05 9.35 -8.59
CA LEU A 182 9.50 9.21 -8.51
C LEU A 182 10.20 10.48 -8.97
N ARG A 183 10.92 11.11 -8.04
CA ARG A 183 11.77 12.24 -8.33
C ARG A 183 13.21 11.80 -8.62
N PRO A 184 13.78 12.14 -9.78
CA PRO A 184 15.20 11.92 -10.05
C PRO A 184 16.07 12.88 -9.24
N ILE A 185 16.93 12.33 -8.38
CA ILE A 185 17.89 13.09 -7.58
C ILE A 185 19.31 12.70 -7.96
N ARG A 186 20.11 13.67 -8.41
CA ARG A 186 21.56 13.49 -8.58
C ARG A 186 22.25 13.71 -7.24
N THR A 187 22.89 12.67 -6.72
CA THR A 187 23.65 12.71 -5.47
C THR A 187 24.97 11.96 -5.61
N ARG A 188 25.70 11.77 -4.51
CA ARG A 188 26.96 11.01 -4.47
C ARG A 188 26.82 9.80 -3.55
N ASP A 189 27.44 8.68 -3.91
CA ASP A 189 27.57 7.52 -3.03
C ASP A 189 28.65 7.75 -1.95
N SER A 190 28.89 6.73 -1.11
CA SER A 190 29.89 6.76 -0.04
C SER A 190 31.32 6.97 -0.53
N GLU A 191 31.60 6.70 -1.80
CA GLU A 191 32.91 6.88 -2.44
C GLU A 191 32.99 8.22 -3.21
N GLY A 192 31.94 9.05 -3.15
CA GLY A 192 31.89 10.35 -3.81
C GLY A 192 31.52 10.31 -5.29
N LYS A 193 31.18 9.13 -5.84
CA LYS A 193 30.78 8.96 -7.25
C LYS A 193 29.34 9.44 -7.44
N SER A 194 29.12 10.17 -8.54
CA SER A 194 27.79 10.66 -8.90
C SER A 194 26.84 9.49 -9.22
N ILE A 195 25.68 9.48 -8.59
CA ILE A 195 24.61 8.50 -8.78
C ILE A 195 23.27 9.20 -8.99
N LEU A 196 22.36 8.51 -9.69
CA LEU A 196 20.96 8.91 -9.82
C LEU A 196 20.13 8.05 -8.87
N LEU A 197 19.49 8.71 -7.90
CA LEU A 197 18.49 8.11 -7.00
C LEU A 197 17.09 8.45 -7.54
N LEU A 198 16.15 7.52 -7.41
CA LEU A 198 14.73 7.80 -7.61
C LEU A 198 14.07 7.84 -6.23
N LEU A 199 13.71 9.05 -5.79
CA LEU A 199 13.06 9.27 -4.51
C LEU A 199 11.55 9.12 -4.67
N GLY A 200 10.94 8.23 -3.88
CA GLY A 200 9.49 8.13 -3.78
C GLY A 200 8.93 9.31 -2.98
N GLU A 201 8.15 10.16 -3.63
CA GLU A 201 7.40 11.25 -3.01
C GLU A 201 6.04 10.70 -2.56
N THR A 202 5.84 10.63 -1.25
CA THR A 202 4.69 9.98 -0.58
C THR A 202 3.75 10.98 0.07
N GLU A 203 4.11 12.26 0.09
CA GLU A 203 3.40 13.36 0.72
C GLU A 203 2.15 13.82 -0.05
N ARG A 204 1.53 12.93 -0.82
CA ARG A 204 0.26 13.21 -1.50
C ARG A 204 -0.89 13.20 -0.51
N MET A 205 -2.01 13.79 -0.91
CA MET A 205 -3.24 13.70 -0.12
C MET A 205 -3.75 12.25 -0.12
N HIS A 206 -3.93 11.66 1.06
CA HIS A 206 -4.51 10.33 1.26
C HIS A 206 -5.93 10.42 1.81
N THR A 207 -6.77 9.43 1.48
CA THR A 207 -8.10 9.30 2.09
C THR A 207 -8.06 8.28 3.22
N CYS A 208 -8.07 8.78 4.46
CA CYS A 208 -7.97 7.96 5.66
C CYS A 208 -9.29 7.88 6.43
N ARG A 209 -9.46 6.84 7.25
CA ARG A 209 -10.43 6.89 8.34
C ARG A 209 -10.00 7.96 9.33
N ASP A 210 -10.94 8.72 9.86
CA ASP A 210 -10.69 9.66 10.96
C ASP A 210 -10.24 8.88 12.20
N PHE A 211 -8.93 8.88 12.45
CA PHE A 211 -8.35 8.10 13.53
C PHE A 211 -8.72 8.64 14.91
N GLY A 212 -8.94 9.96 15.03
CA GLY A 212 -9.43 10.57 16.26
C GLY A 212 -10.80 10.01 16.65
N ARG A 213 -11.72 9.95 15.69
CA ARG A 213 -13.04 9.33 15.92
C ARG A 213 -12.98 7.85 16.26
N VAL A 214 -12.06 7.10 15.65
CA VAL A 214 -11.83 5.69 16.01
C VAL A 214 -11.36 5.57 17.45
N LYS A 215 -10.43 6.44 17.87
CA LYS A 215 -9.89 6.49 19.23
C LYS A 215 -10.97 6.89 20.25
N ASP A 216 -11.79 7.88 19.95
CA ASP A 216 -12.89 8.32 20.81
C ASP A 216 -13.92 7.19 21.02
N TRP A 217 -14.28 6.48 19.95
CA TRP A 217 -15.16 5.32 20.05
C TRP A 217 -14.56 4.21 20.92
N LEU A 218 -13.25 3.94 20.80
CA LEU A 218 -12.56 2.95 21.63
C LEU A 218 -12.55 3.37 23.11
N HIS A 219 -12.26 4.63 23.41
CA HIS A 219 -12.26 5.14 24.76
C HIS A 219 -13.65 5.05 25.40
N GLY A 220 -14.73 5.26 24.63
CA GLY A 220 -16.10 5.08 25.11
C GLY A 220 -16.50 3.63 25.42
N ARG A 221 -15.64 2.64 25.15
CA ARG A 221 -15.84 1.22 25.50
C ARG A 221 -15.10 0.78 26.77
N LEU A 222 -14.21 1.62 27.30
CA LEU A 222 -13.47 1.39 28.54
C LEU A 222 -14.23 1.99 29.73
#